data_AF-A0ABC9VPL6-F1
#
_entry.id   AF-A0ABC9VPL6-F1
#
_cell.length_a   1.000
_cell.length_b   1.000
_cell.length_c   1.000
_cell.angle_alpha   90.00
_cell.angle_beta   90.00
_cell.angle_gamma   90.00
#
_symmetry.space_group_name_H-M   'P 1'
#
loop_
_entity.id
_entity.type
_entity.pdbx_description
1 polymer ?
#
loop_
_entity_poly.entity_id
_entity_poly.type
_entity_poly.pdbx_seq_one_letter_code
_entity_poly.pdbx_strand_id
1 'polypeptide(L)'
;MNRRKILSLDMKEPWGVSPFFFGTIQGIWGILMLIFWLASSLAGHGSLLWSLIIGLIPTWILMGYKLRREYKYGWLINPLIYVSQSNNMIAYRKPLYRTIFGYLRAEAAPLFDVYHLSNGDYEIVFRAMGCPHSDADLLHFLQRELPGYFVYLKDNLPLTLVVSKKNRNGRNLNNGDFI
;
A
#
# COMPACT_ATOMS: atom_id res chain seq x y z
N MET A 1 23.32 5.51 -10.27
CA MET A 1 22.15 4.81 -10.81
C MET A 1 20.90 5.61 -10.40
N ASN A 2 20.12 6.14 -11.34
CA ASN A 2 18.96 6.96 -10.98
C ASN A 2 17.79 6.05 -10.58
N ARG A 3 17.26 6.27 -9.36
CA ARG A 3 16.08 5.57 -8.84
C ARG A 3 14.96 6.57 -8.56
N ARG A 4 13.73 6.22 -8.94
CA ARG A 4 12.54 7.03 -8.66
C ARG A 4 11.63 6.27 -7.72
N LYS A 5 11.33 6.84 -6.54
CA LYS A 5 10.35 6.24 -5.62
C LYS A 5 8.98 6.22 -6.29
N ILE A 6 8.36 5.04 -6.38
CA ILE A 6 7.04 4.85 -7.00
C ILE A 6 5.96 4.54 -5.99
N LEU A 7 6.31 3.85 -4.90
CA LEU A 7 5.35 3.41 -3.89
C LEU A 7 6.05 3.28 -2.54
N SER A 8 5.31 3.59 -1.48
CA SER A 8 5.61 3.20 -0.11
C SER A 8 4.45 2.31 0.34
N LEU A 9 4.71 1.08 0.72
CA LEU A 9 3.72 0.16 1.26
C LEU A 9 4.02 -0.05 2.74
N ASP A 10 3.30 0.71 3.57
CA ASP A 10 3.28 0.51 5.01
C ASP A 10 2.23 -0.56 5.34
N MET A 11 2.65 -1.67 5.95
CA MET A 11 1.73 -2.74 6.32
C MET A 11 0.85 -2.38 7.53
N LYS A 12 1.16 -1.30 8.27
CA LYS A 12 0.24 -0.74 9.28
C LYS A 12 -0.94 -0.02 8.64
N GLU A 13 -0.71 0.60 7.50
CA GLU A 13 -1.71 1.36 6.74
C GLU A 13 -1.73 0.85 5.29
N PRO A 14 -2.23 -0.38 5.05
CA PRO A 14 -2.14 -1.04 3.74
C PRO A 14 -2.82 -0.24 2.62
N TRP A 15 -3.78 0.62 2.96
CA TRP A 15 -4.46 1.51 2.02
C TRP A 15 -3.65 2.75 1.65
N GLY A 16 -2.51 3.00 2.29
CA GLY A 16 -1.64 4.17 2.06
C GLY A 16 -2.18 5.47 2.64
N VAL A 17 -3.26 5.39 3.41
CA VAL A 17 -3.92 6.52 4.07
C VAL A 17 -4.23 6.14 5.50
N SER A 18 -3.88 7.04 6.43
CA SER A 18 -4.16 6.82 7.83
C SER A 18 -5.66 6.85 8.13
N PRO A 19 -6.21 5.86 8.87
CA PRO A 19 -7.60 5.86 9.29
C PRO A 19 -8.01 7.14 10.04
N PHE A 20 -7.13 7.65 10.89
CA PHE A 20 -7.41 8.85 11.67
C PHE A 20 -7.46 10.10 10.78
N PHE A 21 -6.51 10.22 9.86
CA PHE A 21 -6.46 11.34 8.92
C PHE A 21 -7.70 11.38 8.02
N PHE A 22 -8.07 10.23 7.44
CA PHE A 22 -9.28 10.13 6.63
C PHE A 22 -10.55 10.40 7.46
N GLY A 23 -10.64 9.84 8.66
CA GLY A 23 -11.77 10.10 9.57
C GLY A 23 -11.93 11.59 9.89
N THR A 24 -10.82 12.31 10.05
CA THR A 24 -10.82 13.76 10.28
C THR A 24 -11.34 14.52 9.06
N ILE A 25 -10.86 14.19 7.86
CA ILE A 25 -11.34 14.81 6.61
C ILE A 25 -12.84 14.53 6.42
N GLN A 26 -13.27 13.28 6.61
CA GLN A 26 -14.67 12.90 6.47
C GLN A 26 -15.56 13.61 7.49
N GLY A 27 -15.09 13.77 8.73
CA GLY A 27 -15.80 14.49 9.78
C GLY A 27 -15.95 15.98 9.47
N ILE A 28 -14.86 16.66 9.10
CA ILE A 28 -14.89 18.08 8.71
C ILE A 28 -15.81 18.28 7.51
N TRP A 29 -15.69 17.42 6.49
CA TRP A 29 -16.55 17.46 5.30
C TRP A 29 -18.03 17.27 5.67
N GLY A 30 -18.33 16.30 6.54
CA GLY A 30 -19.69 16.06 7.02
C GLY A 30 -20.29 17.27 7.74
N ILE A 31 -19.52 17.96 8.58
CA ILE A 31 -19.97 19.18 9.27
C ILE A 31 -20.27 20.29 8.26
N LEU A 32 -19.39 20.52 7.28
CA LEU A 32 -19.61 21.51 6.23
C LEU A 32 -20.86 21.21 5.42
N MET A 33 -21.08 19.95 5.06
CA MET A 33 -22.25 19.51 4.32
C MET A 33 -23.54 19.66 5.13
N LEU A 34 -23.50 19.43 6.44
CA LEU A 34 -24.63 19.65 7.33
C LEU A 34 -24.99 21.15 7.42
N ILE A 35 -23.99 22.02 7.58
CA ILE A 35 -24.20 23.48 7.59
C ILE A 35 -24.80 23.94 6.26
N PHE A 36 -24.24 23.46 5.14
CA PHE A 36 -24.72 23.79 3.81
C PHE A 36 -26.17 23.33 3.58
N TRP A 37 -26.49 22.10 4.00
CA TRP A 37 -27.84 21.56 3.91
C TRP A 37 -28.83 22.37 4.76
N LEU A 38 -28.48 22.71 6.01
CA LEU A 38 -29.32 23.54 6.88
C LEU A 38 -29.58 24.92 6.27
N ALA A 39 -28.54 25.59 5.77
CA ALA A 39 -28.67 26.89 5.11
C ALA A 39 -29.54 26.82 3.85
N SER A 40 -29.33 25.80 3.01
CA SER A 40 -30.13 25.57 1.80
C SER A 40 -31.59 25.23 2.13
N SER A 41 -31.84 24.47 3.21
CA SER A 41 -33.19 24.15 3.69
C SER A 41 -33.91 25.38 4.22
N LEU A 42 -33.21 26.28 4.93
CA LEU A 42 -33.77 27.56 5.38
C LEU A 42 -34.16 28.47 4.21
N ALA A 43 -33.40 28.42 3.10
CA ALA A 43 -33.72 29.12 1.87
C ALA A 43 -34.81 28.45 1.01
N GLY A 44 -35.41 27.33 1.46
CA GLY A 44 -36.47 26.62 0.73
C GLY A 44 -36.01 25.72 -0.42
N HIS A 45 -34.70 25.53 -0.58
CA HIS A 45 -34.11 24.75 -1.68
C HIS A 45 -33.37 23.48 -1.21
N GLY A 46 -33.42 23.17 0.09
CA GLY A 46 -32.65 22.08 0.69
C GLY A 46 -33.09 20.69 0.23
N SER A 47 -32.15 19.94 -0.35
CA SER A 47 -32.33 18.52 -0.62
C SER A 47 -31.35 17.69 0.21
N LEU A 48 -31.90 16.86 1.10
CA LEU A 48 -31.11 15.94 1.92
C LEU A 48 -30.37 14.91 1.06
N LEU A 49 -31.02 14.41 0.00
CA LEU A 49 -30.44 13.42 -0.90
C LEU A 49 -29.16 13.93 -1.59
N TRP A 50 -29.22 15.13 -2.18
CA TRP A 50 -28.04 15.74 -2.82
C TRP A 50 -26.93 16.01 -1.81
N SER A 51 -27.28 16.45 -0.60
CA SER A 51 -26.31 16.69 0.47
C SER A 51 -25.63 15.41 0.94
N LEU A 52 -26.34 14.28 0.98
CA LEU A 52 -25.76 12.98 1.27
C LEU A 52 -24.84 12.49 0.15
N ILE A 53 -25.23 12.63 -1.12
CA ILE A 53 -24.41 12.25 -2.28
C ILE A 53 -23.08 13.02 -2.28
N ILE A 54 -23.16 14.35 -2.10
CA ILE A 54 -21.97 15.21 -2.04
C ILE A 54 -21.16 14.90 -0.76
N GLY A 55 -21.82 14.52 0.33
CA GLY A 55 -21.18 14.06 1.58
C GLY A 55 -20.30 12.81 1.41
N LEU A 56 -20.52 12.02 0.36
CA LEU A 56 -19.71 10.84 0.05
C LEU A 56 -18.46 11.14 -0.78
N ILE A 57 -18.24 12.39 -1.24
CA ILE A 57 -17.11 12.76 -2.10
C ILE A 57 -15.74 12.30 -1.54
N PRO A 58 -15.39 12.50 -0.26
CA PRO A 58 -14.09 12.05 0.23
C PRO A 58 -13.92 10.53 0.14
N THR A 59 -15.00 9.77 0.37
CA THR A 59 -15.02 8.31 0.18
C THR A 59 -14.77 7.92 -1.28
N TRP A 60 -15.41 8.61 -2.23
CA TRP A 60 -15.18 8.37 -3.66
C TRP A 60 -13.73 8.69 -4.08
N ILE A 61 -13.16 9.77 -3.57
CA ILE A 61 -11.75 10.14 -3.81
C ILE A 61 -10.82 9.04 -3.29
N LEU A 62 -11.04 8.58 -2.05
CA LEU A 62 -10.25 7.50 -1.47
C LEU A 62 -10.38 6.21 -2.29
N MET A 63 -11.59 5.86 -2.72
CA MET A 63 -11.83 4.67 -3.54
C MET A 63 -11.11 4.77 -4.88
N GLY A 64 -11.18 5.93 -5.55
CA GLY A 64 -10.46 6.18 -6.79
C GLY A 64 -8.94 6.09 -6.63
N TYR A 65 -8.39 6.63 -5.54
CA TYR A 65 -6.97 6.48 -5.19
C TYR A 65 -6.58 5.01 -5.05
N LYS A 66 -7.34 4.24 -4.27
CA LYS A 66 -7.09 2.81 -4.05
C LYS A 66 -7.15 2.03 -5.36
N LEU A 67 -8.20 2.22 -6.16
CA LEU A 67 -8.36 1.55 -7.45
C LEU A 67 -7.21 1.86 -8.40
N ARG A 68 -6.79 3.12 -8.50
CA ARG A 68 -5.66 3.51 -9.35
C ARG A 68 -4.35 2.87 -8.88
N ARG A 69 -4.11 2.84 -7.57
CA ARG A 69 -2.92 2.23 -6.97
C ARG A 69 -2.88 0.72 -7.22
N GLU A 70 -4.02 0.05 -7.00
CA GLU A 70 -4.17 -1.39 -7.21
C GLU A 70 -4.06 -1.77 -8.68
N TYR A 71 -4.68 -1.00 -9.58
CA TYR A 71 -4.58 -1.23 -11.01
C TYR A 71 -3.13 -1.13 -11.52
N LYS A 72 -2.36 -0.15 -11.01
CA LYS A 72 -1.00 0.10 -11.49
C LYS A 72 0.06 -0.79 -10.83
N TYR A 73 -0.10 -1.10 -9.54
CA TYR A 73 0.93 -1.76 -8.74
C TYR A 73 0.41 -2.96 -7.93
N GLY A 74 -0.84 -3.37 -8.09
CA GLY A 74 -1.46 -4.50 -7.37
C GLY A 74 -0.70 -5.82 -7.57
N TRP A 75 -0.09 -6.01 -8.75
CA TRP A 75 0.77 -7.15 -9.04
C TRP A 75 1.98 -7.27 -8.11
N LEU A 76 2.42 -6.17 -7.49
CA LEU A 76 3.52 -6.13 -6.52
C LEU A 76 3.01 -5.97 -5.08
N ILE A 77 1.97 -5.16 -4.88
CA ILE A 77 1.36 -4.91 -3.57
C ILE A 77 0.82 -6.20 -2.96
N ASN A 78 0.06 -6.99 -3.73
CA ASN A 78 -0.58 -8.20 -3.22
C ASN A 78 0.43 -9.26 -2.77
N PRO A 79 1.47 -9.60 -3.56
CA PRO A 79 2.56 -10.45 -3.09
C PRO A 79 3.21 -9.95 -1.81
N LEU A 80 3.56 -8.66 -1.73
CA LEU A 80 4.21 -8.11 -0.53
C LEU A 80 3.33 -8.23 0.72
N ILE A 81 2.02 -7.98 0.59
CA ILE A 81 1.06 -8.16 1.69
C ILE A 81 1.01 -9.63 2.09
N TYR A 82 0.86 -10.54 1.12
CA TYR A 82 0.73 -11.96 1.38
C TYR A 82 1.98 -12.55 2.05
N VAL A 83 3.17 -12.20 1.55
CA VAL A 83 4.45 -12.65 2.11
C VAL A 83 4.63 -12.12 3.53
N SER A 84 4.25 -10.86 3.80
CA SER A 84 4.35 -10.28 5.15
C SER A 84 3.40 -10.94 6.14
N GLN A 85 2.19 -11.29 5.70
CA GLN A 85 1.21 -12.00 6.52
C GLN A 85 1.64 -13.44 6.78
N SER A 86 2.09 -14.15 5.75
CA SER A 86 2.48 -15.56 5.82
C SER A 86 3.71 -15.77 6.72
N ASN A 87 4.62 -14.78 6.76
CA ASN A 87 5.79 -14.79 7.64
C ASN A 87 5.53 -14.23 9.04
N ASN A 88 4.27 -13.99 9.42
CA ASN A 88 3.90 -13.42 10.72
C ASN A 88 4.68 -12.13 11.06
N MET A 89 4.92 -11.28 10.07
CA MET A 89 5.63 -10.01 10.25
C MET A 89 4.71 -8.90 10.79
N ILE A 90 3.41 -9.16 10.91
CA ILE A 90 2.43 -8.17 11.35
C ILE A 90 1.97 -8.52 12.76
N ALA A 91 2.33 -7.68 13.73
CA ALA A 91 1.80 -7.75 15.08
C ALA A 91 0.52 -6.91 15.16
N TYR A 92 -0.61 -7.53 15.44
CA TYR A 92 -1.89 -6.83 15.63
C TYR A 92 -2.07 -6.35 17.07
N ARG A 93 -2.66 -5.16 17.22
CA ARG A 93 -2.94 -4.58 18.54
C ARG A 93 -3.97 -5.43 19.28
N LYS A 94 -3.79 -5.61 20.59
CA LYS A 94 -4.78 -6.23 21.50
C LYS A 94 -5.45 -5.16 22.38
N PRO A 95 -6.79 -5.16 22.56
CA PRO A 95 -7.77 -6.04 21.92
C PRO A 95 -7.84 -5.82 20.40
N LEU A 96 -8.25 -6.86 19.66
CA LEU A 96 -8.38 -6.79 18.20
C LEU A 96 -9.57 -5.91 17.83
N TYR A 97 -9.34 -4.96 16.91
CA TYR A 97 -10.42 -4.20 16.28
C TYR A 97 -10.10 -3.87 14.83
N ARG A 98 -11.15 -3.69 14.04
CA ARG A 98 -11.08 -3.29 12.64
C ARG A 98 -11.07 -1.77 12.54
N THR A 99 -10.29 -1.26 11.61
CA THR A 99 -10.31 0.15 11.22
C THR A 99 -11.56 0.47 10.40
N ILE A 100 -11.81 1.75 10.16
CA ILE A 100 -12.87 2.22 9.25
C ILE A 100 -12.73 1.68 7.81
N PHE A 101 -11.56 1.16 7.45
CA PHE A 101 -11.27 0.54 6.16
C PHE A 101 -11.37 -1.00 6.19
N GLY A 102 -11.79 -1.58 7.31
CA GLY A 102 -12.06 -3.01 7.48
C GLY A 102 -10.87 -3.89 7.85
N TYR A 103 -9.63 -3.40 7.75
CA TYR A 103 -8.43 -4.14 8.17
C TYR A 103 -8.18 -4.04 9.67
N LEU A 104 -7.53 -5.06 10.27
CA LEU A 104 -7.16 -5.06 11.68
C LEU A 104 -6.03 -4.06 11.96
N ARG A 105 -6.12 -3.31 13.06
CA ARG A 105 -5.05 -2.38 13.42
C ARG A 105 -3.76 -3.12 13.79
N ALA A 106 -2.70 -2.88 13.04
CA ALA A 106 -1.36 -3.35 13.38
C ALA A 106 -0.69 -2.41 14.40
N GLU A 107 0.03 -3.00 15.34
CA GLU A 107 0.90 -2.32 16.31
C GLU A 107 2.32 -2.20 15.75
N ALA A 108 2.84 -3.29 15.19
CA ALA A 108 4.11 -3.35 14.48
C ALA A 108 3.93 -4.07 13.14
N ALA A 109 4.50 -3.52 12.07
CA ALA A 109 4.44 -4.10 10.74
C ALA A 109 5.57 -3.51 9.88
N PRO A 110 6.06 -4.24 8.87
CA PRO A 110 7.14 -3.76 8.02
C PRO A 110 6.68 -2.68 7.04
N LEU A 111 7.66 -1.91 6.55
CA LEU A 111 7.48 -0.94 5.48
C LEU A 111 8.34 -1.34 4.28
N PHE A 112 7.74 -1.33 3.10
CA PHE A 112 8.42 -1.59 1.84
C PHE A 112 8.42 -0.33 0.99
N ASP A 113 9.61 0.18 0.69
CA ASP A 113 9.76 1.22 -0.31
C ASP A 113 10.07 0.60 -1.66
N VAL A 114 9.29 0.97 -2.68
CA VAL A 114 9.51 0.48 -4.03
C VAL A 114 10.00 1.65 -4.90
N TYR A 115 11.10 1.40 -5.59
CA TYR A 115 11.72 2.32 -6.54
C TYR A 115 11.70 1.70 -7.93
N HIS A 116 11.43 2.52 -8.93
CA HIS A 116 11.65 2.17 -10.32
C HIS A 116 13.07 2.58 -10.72
N LEU A 117 13.82 1.64 -11.27
CA LEU A 117 15.19 1.83 -11.73
C LEU A 117 15.19 2.25 -13.22
N SER A 118 16.25 2.94 -13.65
CA SER A 118 16.37 3.43 -15.03
C SER A 118 16.42 2.32 -16.09
N ASN A 119 16.81 1.11 -15.71
CA ASN A 119 16.86 -0.07 -16.56
C ASN A 119 15.50 -0.79 -16.71
N GLY A 120 14.44 -0.29 -16.06
CA GLY A 120 13.10 -0.89 -16.09
C GLY A 120 12.81 -1.90 -14.98
N ASP A 121 13.80 -2.14 -14.10
CA ASP A 121 13.64 -3.00 -12.93
C ASP A 121 12.99 -2.25 -11.75
N TYR A 122 12.56 -3.01 -10.75
CA TYR A 122 12.04 -2.49 -9.50
C TYR A 122 12.97 -2.85 -8.34
N GLU A 123 13.29 -1.89 -7.50
CA GLU A 123 14.05 -2.08 -6.26
C GLU A 123 13.08 -1.99 -5.08
N ILE A 124 13.07 -3.02 -4.23
CA ILE A 124 12.27 -3.09 -3.01
C ILE A 124 13.22 -2.98 -1.83
N VAL A 125 13.06 -1.94 -1.03
CA VAL A 125 13.82 -1.74 0.21
C VAL A 125 12.92 -2.09 1.39
N PHE A 126 13.31 -3.10 2.14
CA PHE A 126 12.61 -3.53 3.35
C PHE A 126 13.07 -2.75 4.57
N ARG A 127 12.10 -2.30 5.37
CA ARG A 127 12.33 -1.71 6.69
C ARG A 127 11.49 -2.45 7.71
N ALA A 128 12.14 -3.05 8.70
CA ALA A 128 11.47 -3.85 9.73
C ALA A 128 10.48 -3.04 10.57
N MET A 129 10.78 -1.77 10.91
CA MET A 129 9.87 -0.89 11.68
C MET A 129 9.34 -1.53 12.98
N GLY A 130 10.19 -2.33 13.66
CA GLY A 130 9.84 -3.04 14.88
C GLY A 130 8.96 -4.29 14.67
N CYS A 131 8.84 -4.78 13.43
CA CYS A 131 8.06 -5.98 13.14
C CYS A 131 8.65 -7.23 13.83
N PRO A 132 7.80 -8.15 14.32
CA PRO A 132 8.24 -9.49 14.68
C PRO A 132 8.77 -10.23 13.43
N HIS A 133 9.71 -11.16 13.61
CA HIS A 133 10.27 -11.99 12.53
C HIS A 133 10.82 -11.19 11.33
N SER A 134 11.52 -10.09 11.60
CA SER A 134 12.13 -9.24 10.55
C SER A 134 13.24 -9.94 9.74
N ASP A 135 13.71 -11.08 10.24
CA ASP A 135 14.75 -11.95 9.70
C ASP A 135 14.20 -13.07 8.81
N ALA A 136 12.88 -13.18 8.65
CA ALA A 136 12.29 -14.22 7.81
C ALA A 136 12.70 -14.07 6.33
N ASP A 137 12.85 -15.20 5.64
CA ASP A 137 13.35 -15.27 4.26
C ASP A 137 12.33 -14.73 3.24
N LEU A 138 12.30 -13.40 3.09
CA LEU A 138 11.44 -12.71 2.14
C LEU A 138 11.72 -13.09 0.68
N LEU A 139 12.96 -13.46 0.35
CA LEU A 139 13.39 -13.71 -1.01
C LEU A 139 12.68 -14.94 -1.58
N HIS A 140 12.73 -16.07 -0.87
CA HIS A 140 12.13 -17.32 -1.32
C HIS A 140 10.61 -17.19 -1.52
N PHE A 141 9.91 -16.53 -0.59
CA PHE A 141 8.47 -16.31 -0.71
C PHE A 141 8.12 -15.36 -1.86
N LEU A 142 8.88 -14.27 -2.07
CA LEU A 142 8.63 -13.36 -3.18
C LEU A 142 8.89 -14.00 -4.54
N GLN A 143 9.90 -14.87 -4.66
CA GLN A 143 10.15 -15.64 -5.89
C GLN A 143 8.97 -16.55 -6.23
N ARG A 144 8.29 -17.11 -5.22
CA ARG A 144 7.10 -17.94 -5.40
C ARG A 144 5.87 -17.12 -5.83
N GLU A 145 5.65 -15.97 -5.22
CA GLU A 145 4.48 -15.12 -5.50
C GLU A 145 4.61 -14.27 -6.78
N LEU A 146 5.83 -14.12 -7.32
CA LEU A 146 6.10 -13.36 -8.54
C LEU A 146 6.65 -14.26 -9.68
N PRO A 147 5.88 -15.25 -10.19
CA PRO A 147 6.38 -16.24 -11.14
C PRO A 147 6.87 -15.63 -12.47
N GLY A 148 6.34 -14.47 -12.87
CA GLY A 148 6.74 -13.73 -14.07
C GLY A 148 7.98 -12.83 -13.91
N TYR A 149 8.55 -12.76 -12.70
CA TYR A 149 9.69 -11.90 -12.39
C TYR A 149 10.85 -12.69 -11.79
N PHE A 150 12.05 -12.22 -12.03
CA PHE A 150 13.25 -12.67 -11.35
C PHE A 150 13.46 -11.75 -10.14
N VAL A 151 13.52 -12.34 -8.95
CA VAL A 151 13.76 -11.62 -7.69
C VAL A 151 15.11 -12.07 -7.16
N TYR A 152 16.00 -11.12 -6.91
CA TYR A 152 17.32 -11.40 -6.35
C TYR A 152 17.68 -10.40 -5.27
N LEU A 153 18.54 -10.85 -4.36
CA LEU A 153 19.11 -10.03 -3.32
C LEU A 153 20.19 -9.12 -3.91
N LYS A 154 20.10 -7.83 -3.62
CA LYS A 154 21.14 -6.84 -3.96
C LYS A 154 21.99 -6.51 -2.75
N ASP A 155 21.34 -6.18 -1.63
CA ASP A 155 22.01 -5.83 -0.37
C ASP A 155 21.32 -6.52 0.81
N ASN A 156 22.09 -7.00 1.78
CA ASN A 156 21.55 -7.67 2.98
C ASN A 156 21.06 -6.67 4.06
N LEU A 157 21.71 -5.50 4.18
CA LEU A 157 21.43 -4.50 5.21
C LEU A 157 21.57 -3.08 4.63
N PRO A 158 20.48 -2.31 4.48
CA PRO A 158 19.08 -2.74 4.59
C PRO A 158 18.75 -3.80 3.52
N LEU A 159 17.90 -4.76 3.86
CA LEU A 159 17.49 -5.82 2.93
C LEU A 159 16.87 -5.18 1.69
N THR A 160 17.56 -5.32 0.56
CA THR A 160 17.20 -4.71 -0.72
C THR A 160 17.11 -5.79 -1.77
N LEU A 161 15.93 -5.92 -2.36
CA LEU A 161 15.62 -6.90 -3.39
C LEU A 161 15.40 -6.19 -4.72
N VAL A 162 15.87 -6.78 -5.81
CA VAL A 162 15.58 -6.30 -7.16
C VAL A 162 14.64 -7.28 -7.85
N VAL A 163 13.62 -6.73 -8.51
CA VAL A 163 12.60 -7.45 -9.26
C VAL A 163 12.70 -7.05 -10.72
N SER A 164 13.14 -7.99 -11.55
CA SER A 164 13.33 -7.84 -12.99
C SER A 164 12.29 -8.67 -13.74
N LYS A 165 11.72 -8.16 -14.83
CA LYS A 165 10.72 -8.90 -15.61
C LYS A 165 11.39 -10.06 -16.37
N LYS A 166 10.87 -11.28 -16.28
CA LYS A 166 11.37 -12.41 -17.08
C LYS A 166 11.05 -12.17 -18.55
N ASN A 167 12.05 -12.24 -19.42
CA ASN A 167 11.85 -12.03 -20.85
C ASN A 167 11.32 -13.32 -21.53
N ARG A 168 10.33 -13.19 -22.42
CA ARG A 168 9.54 -14.32 -22.97
C ARG A 168 10.34 -15.27 -23.89
N ASN A 169 11.56 -14.90 -24.30
CA ASN A 169 12.38 -15.61 -25.29
C ASN A 169 13.73 -16.14 -24.77
N GLY A 170 13.88 -16.36 -23.47
CA GLY A 170 15.04 -17.11 -22.95
C GLY A 170 16.38 -16.46 -23.24
N ARG A 171 16.71 -15.42 -22.45
CA ARG A 171 18.07 -15.13 -21.96
C ARG A 171 17.93 -14.06 -20.89
N ASN A 172 18.06 -14.47 -19.63
CA ASN A 172 18.36 -13.55 -18.55
C ASN A 172 19.78 -13.02 -18.79
N LEU A 173 19.92 -11.70 -18.76
CA LEU A 173 21.22 -11.05 -18.73
C LEU A 173 21.57 -10.81 -17.26
N ASN A 174 22.79 -11.20 -16.89
CA ASN A 174 23.36 -10.93 -15.59
C ASN A 174 24.30 -9.75 -15.64
N ASN A 175 24.69 -9.26 -14.48
CA ASN A 175 25.88 -8.40 -14.34
C ASN A 175 27.15 -9.22 -13.99
N GLY A 176 27.16 -10.49 -14.41
CA GLY A 176 27.85 -11.61 -13.77
C GLY A 176 26.76 -12.53 -13.24
N ASP A 177 26.61 -13.72 -13.82
CA ASP A 177 25.62 -14.73 -13.39
C ASP A 177 26.09 -15.26 -12.03
N PHE A 178 26.05 -14.41 -11.00
CA PHE A 178 26.69 -14.56 -9.68
C PHE A 178 28.22 -14.35 -9.72
N ILE A 179 28.72 -13.17 -9.35
CA ILE A 179 30.08 -13.04 -8.76
C ILE A 179 29.89 -13.08 -7.24
#